data_AF-A0A3T1D9W8-F1
#
_entry.id   AF-A0A3T1D9W8-F1
#
_cell.length_a   1.000
_cell.length_b   1.000
_cell.length_c   1.000
_cell.angle_alpha   90.00
_cell.angle_beta   90.00
_cell.angle_gamma   90.00
#
_symmetry.space_group_name_H-M   'P 1'
#
loop_
_entity.id
_entity.type
_entity.pdbx_description
1 polymer ?
#
loop_
_entity_poly.entity_id
_entity_poly.type
_entity_poly.pdbx_seq_one_letter_code
_entity_poly.pdbx_strand_id
1 'polypeptide(L)'
;MGWNSWRLLRYNALTATKRRRLWSFSRNNALTATKDRGFWDFSRYNALTATKDLGFWDFSRNNALTATKRRGFWGFSRNNALTATKRRGFWDFSRINALTATKDLGFWDFSRNNALTATKQRWLWSFSRNNALTATKDRGFWDFSRINALTAT
;
A
#
# COMPACT_ATOMS: atom_id res chain seq x y z
N MET A 1 -29.67 14.89 17.41
CA MET A 1 -29.56 13.55 18.01
C MET A 1 -28.43 12.77 17.32
N GLY A 2 -27.35 12.43 18.05
CA GLY A 2 -26.41 11.37 17.66
C GLY A 2 -25.16 11.69 16.80
N TRP A 3 -24.59 12.90 16.83
CA TRP A 3 -23.28 13.15 16.20
C TRP A 3 -22.16 12.72 17.13
N ASN A 4 -21.77 11.44 17.08
CA ASN A 4 -20.53 10.83 17.58
C ASN A 4 -20.58 9.33 17.21
N SER A 5 -19.52 8.61 16.85
CA SER A 5 -18.23 8.70 17.51
C SER A 5 -17.17 7.96 16.69
N TRP A 6 -16.05 8.64 16.49
CA TRP A 6 -14.81 8.13 15.94
C TRP A 6 -14.38 6.89 16.72
N ARG A 7 -14.24 5.72 16.07
CA ARG A 7 -13.82 4.50 16.77
C ARG A 7 -12.32 4.32 16.72
N LEU A 8 -11.64 4.63 17.81
CA LEU A 8 -10.25 4.20 18.07
C LEU A 8 -10.25 2.75 18.53
N LEU A 9 -9.71 1.85 17.71
CA LEU A 9 -9.74 0.42 18.01
C LEU A 9 -8.33 -0.17 17.99
N ARG A 10 -7.97 -0.88 19.06
CA ARG A 10 -6.76 -1.70 19.18
C ARG A 10 -7.14 -3.16 19.20
N TYR A 11 -6.41 -3.97 18.43
CA TYR A 11 -6.66 -5.41 18.38
C TYR A 11 -5.35 -6.17 18.36
N ASN A 12 -5.29 -7.22 19.18
CA ASN A 12 -4.30 -8.28 19.12
C ASN A 12 -5.08 -9.57 18.90
N ALA A 13 -4.85 -10.27 17.80
CA ALA A 13 -5.55 -11.51 17.48
C ALA A 13 -4.66 -12.40 16.64
N LEU A 14 -4.87 -13.71 16.65
CA LEU A 14 -4.18 -14.60 15.72
C LEU A 14 -4.59 -14.28 14.27
N THR A 15 -5.89 -14.14 14.04
CA THR A 15 -6.49 -13.73 12.76
C THR A 15 -7.45 -12.57 12.98
N ALA A 16 -7.42 -11.56 12.12
CA ALA A 16 -8.34 -10.44 12.17
C ALA A 16 -8.95 -10.13 10.80
N THR A 17 -10.24 -10.45 10.64
CA THR A 17 -11.04 -10.08 9.45
C THR A 17 -12.01 -8.95 9.79
N LYS A 18 -12.00 -7.86 9.02
CA LYS A 18 -12.87 -6.69 9.31
C LYS A 18 -13.42 -6.03 8.06
N ARG A 19 -14.71 -5.69 8.10
CA ARG A 19 -15.40 -4.83 7.14
C ARG A 19 -15.83 -3.53 7.82
N ARG A 20 -15.47 -2.37 7.27
CA ARG A 20 -15.87 -1.05 7.80
C ARG A 20 -16.53 -0.22 6.70
N ARG A 21 -17.52 0.61 7.04
CA ARG A 21 -18.36 1.28 6.02
C ARG A 21 -18.09 2.77 5.83
N LEU A 22 -17.86 3.55 6.89
CA LEU A 22 -17.81 5.01 6.78
C LEU A 22 -16.48 5.64 7.22
N TRP A 23 -16.21 5.73 8.53
CA TRP A 23 -15.00 6.35 9.05
C TRP A 23 -14.32 5.48 10.12
N SER A 24 -12.99 5.44 10.13
CA SER A 24 -12.27 4.37 10.81
C SER A 24 -10.83 4.74 11.19
N PHE A 25 -10.49 4.58 12.47
CA PHE A 25 -9.10 4.53 12.93
C PHE A 25 -8.78 3.18 13.56
N SER A 26 -7.65 2.56 13.24
CA SER A 26 -7.26 1.33 13.95
C SER A 26 -5.76 1.06 14.05
N ARG A 27 -5.38 0.39 15.13
CA ARG A 27 -4.08 -0.29 15.26
C ARG A 27 -4.33 -1.79 15.43
N ASN A 28 -3.68 -2.62 14.63
CA ASN A 28 -3.92 -4.06 14.68
C ASN A 28 -2.57 -4.78 14.64
N ASN A 29 -2.39 -5.70 15.57
CA ASN A 29 -1.34 -6.70 15.51
C ASN A 29 -2.02 -8.06 15.31
N ALA A 30 -1.69 -8.76 14.25
CA ALA A 30 -2.22 -10.11 14.02
C ALA A 30 -1.26 -10.95 13.22
N LEU A 31 -1.30 -12.28 13.34
CA LEU A 31 -0.51 -13.12 12.44
C LEU A 31 -1.02 -12.94 11.00
N THR A 32 -2.33 -13.01 10.82
CA THR A 32 -3.01 -12.76 9.54
C THR A 32 -4.07 -11.69 9.68
N ALA A 33 -4.04 -10.67 8.81
CA ALA A 33 -5.03 -9.59 8.82
C ALA A 33 -5.63 -9.38 7.43
N THR A 34 -6.94 -9.57 7.31
CA THR A 34 -7.73 -9.29 6.11
C THR A 34 -8.71 -8.17 6.36
N LYS A 35 -8.74 -7.15 5.49
CA LYS A 35 -9.64 -6.01 5.71
C LYS A 35 -10.21 -5.42 4.44
N ASP A 36 -11.51 -5.18 4.50
CA ASP A 36 -12.28 -4.41 3.51
C ASP A 36 -12.71 -3.09 4.14
N ARG A 37 -12.30 -1.98 3.55
CA ARG A 37 -12.47 -0.66 4.16
C ARG A 37 -13.47 0.20 3.42
N GLY A 38 -14.12 1.05 4.21
CA GLY A 38 -15.16 1.97 3.78
C GLY A 38 -14.59 3.27 3.24
N PHE A 39 -15.42 4.32 3.25
CA PHE A 39 -15.14 5.57 2.58
C PHE A 39 -13.86 6.29 3.05
N TRP A 40 -13.59 6.33 4.37
CA TRP A 40 -12.35 6.86 4.95
C TRP A 40 -11.74 5.90 5.97
N ASP A 41 -10.44 5.62 5.84
CA ASP A 41 -9.71 4.86 6.85
C ASP A 41 -8.29 5.38 7.12
N PHE A 42 -7.94 5.44 8.40
CA PHE A 42 -6.58 5.58 8.87
C PHE A 42 -6.18 4.37 9.70
N SER A 43 -5.06 3.71 9.38
CA SER A 43 -4.63 2.60 10.24
C SER A 43 -3.17 2.19 10.22
N ARG A 44 -2.77 1.55 11.33
CA ARG A 44 -1.45 0.97 11.54
C ARG A 44 -1.55 -0.53 11.76
N TYR A 45 -0.63 -1.27 11.15
CA TYR A 45 -0.63 -2.73 11.20
C TYR A 45 0.76 -3.28 11.37
N ASN A 46 0.84 -4.31 12.21
CA ASN A 46 1.92 -5.27 12.20
C ASN A 46 1.30 -6.64 12.00
N ALA A 47 1.70 -7.35 10.95
CA ALA A 47 1.22 -8.71 10.75
C ALA A 47 2.27 -9.60 10.09
N LEU A 48 2.15 -10.92 10.16
CA LEU A 48 2.97 -11.76 9.27
C LEU A 48 2.46 -11.62 7.84
N THR A 49 1.15 -11.77 7.67
CA THR A 49 0.46 -11.62 6.37
C THR A 49 -0.66 -10.59 6.47
N ALA A 50 -0.67 -9.63 5.55
CA ALA A 50 -1.70 -8.60 5.49
C ALA A 50 -2.28 -8.46 4.08
N THR A 51 -3.58 -8.73 3.93
CA THR A 51 -4.34 -8.52 2.69
C THR A 51 -5.40 -7.44 2.91
N LYS A 52 -5.44 -6.43 2.04
CA LYS A 52 -6.28 -5.25 2.26
C LYS A 52 -6.90 -4.76 0.97
N ASP A 53 -8.22 -4.61 1.01
CA ASP A 53 -8.99 -3.90 0.02
C ASP A 53 -9.45 -2.57 0.63
N LEU A 54 -8.88 -1.50 0.11
CA LEU A 54 -9.01 -0.16 0.67
C LEU A 54 -10.07 0.61 -0.09
N GLY A 55 -10.94 1.32 0.63
CA GLY A 55 -12.02 2.11 0.05
C GLY A 55 -11.55 3.42 -0.58
N PHE A 56 -12.43 4.42 -0.59
CA PHE A 56 -12.26 5.64 -1.39
C PHE A 56 -11.07 6.51 -0.95
N TRP A 57 -10.88 6.70 0.37
CA TRP A 57 -9.70 7.35 0.95
C TRP A 57 -9.01 6.47 2.01
N ASP A 58 -7.73 6.14 1.79
CA ASP A 58 -6.94 5.36 2.75
C ASP A 58 -5.62 6.03 3.14
N PHE A 59 -5.36 6.08 4.43
CA PHE A 59 -4.02 6.28 4.98
C PHE A 59 -3.60 5.04 5.76
N SER A 60 -2.52 4.37 5.32
CA SER A 60 -2.06 3.16 6.02
C SER A 60 -0.55 3.06 6.21
N ARG A 61 -0.15 2.66 7.42
CA ARG A 61 1.22 2.19 7.72
C ARG A 61 1.19 0.71 8.04
N ASN A 62 2.03 -0.06 7.37
CA ASN A 62 2.03 -1.51 7.48
C ASN A 62 3.45 -2.04 7.59
N ASN A 63 3.69 -2.87 8.59
CA ASN A 63 4.85 -3.74 8.66
C ASN A 63 4.32 -5.17 8.54
N ALA A 64 4.76 -5.91 7.52
CA ALA A 64 4.42 -7.32 7.43
C ALA A 64 5.48 -8.16 6.76
N LEU A 65 5.51 -9.48 6.94
CA LEU A 65 6.38 -10.30 6.08
C LEU A 65 5.87 -10.25 4.65
N THR A 66 4.57 -10.47 4.47
CA THR A 66 3.87 -10.40 3.19
C THR A 66 2.73 -9.39 3.25
N ALA A 67 2.73 -8.44 2.33
CA ALA A 67 1.72 -7.39 2.24
C ALA A 67 1.11 -7.30 0.85
N THR A 68 -0.17 -7.64 0.74
CA THR A 68 -0.98 -7.44 -0.47
C THR A 68 -1.99 -6.33 -0.23
N LYS A 69 -2.01 -5.33 -1.11
CA LYS A 69 -2.98 -4.23 -1.02
C LYS A 69 -3.62 -3.96 -2.37
N ARG A 70 -4.93 -3.89 -2.41
CA ARG A 70 -5.73 -3.29 -3.47
C ARG A 70 -6.30 -1.98 -2.96
N ARG A 71 -6.20 -0.92 -3.76
CA ARG A 71 -6.63 0.42 -3.37
C ARG A 71 -7.73 0.95 -4.25
N GLY A 72 -8.69 1.62 -3.61
CA GLY A 72 -9.67 2.48 -4.24
C GLY A 72 -9.07 3.81 -4.70
N PHE A 73 -9.89 4.86 -4.71
CA PHE A 73 -9.66 6.06 -5.50
C PHE A 73 -8.45 6.91 -5.05
N TRP A 74 -8.26 7.14 -3.74
CA TRP A 74 -7.15 7.91 -3.19
C TRP A 74 -6.46 7.17 -2.04
N GLY A 75 -5.13 7.14 -2.04
CA GLY A 75 -4.42 6.43 -0.99
C GLY A 75 -3.01 6.90 -0.68
N PHE A 76 -2.71 7.09 0.60
CA PHE A 76 -1.36 7.27 1.12
C PHE A 76 -0.89 6.00 1.83
N SER A 77 0.28 5.44 1.52
CA SER A 77 0.86 4.35 2.32
C SER A 77 2.34 4.40 2.59
N ARG A 78 2.70 3.84 3.75
CA ARG A 78 4.05 3.38 4.06
C ARG A 78 4.03 1.89 4.34
N ASN A 79 4.83 1.11 3.61
CA ASN A 79 4.91 -0.33 3.76
C ASN A 79 6.36 -0.76 3.97
N ASN A 80 6.61 -1.53 5.03
CA ASN A 80 7.83 -2.31 5.19
C ASN A 80 7.42 -3.78 5.11
N ALA A 81 7.96 -4.52 4.15
CA ALA A 81 7.70 -5.96 4.09
C ALA A 81 8.83 -6.76 3.47
N LEU A 82 8.87 -8.08 3.64
CA LEU A 82 9.76 -8.89 2.80
C LEU A 82 9.24 -8.88 1.36
N THR A 83 7.95 -9.16 1.21
CA THR A 83 7.25 -9.14 -0.07
C THR A 83 6.08 -8.16 -0.04
N ALA A 84 6.04 -7.24 -1.00
CA ALA A 84 4.99 -6.24 -1.11
C ALA A 84 4.38 -6.23 -2.51
N THR A 85 3.10 -6.61 -2.60
CA THR A 85 2.31 -6.52 -3.83
C THR A 85 1.25 -5.44 -3.66
N LYS A 86 1.20 -4.48 -4.59
CA LYS A 86 0.20 -3.42 -4.55
C LYS A 86 -0.46 -3.19 -5.90
N ARG A 87 -1.79 -3.19 -5.90
CA ARG A 87 -2.63 -2.68 -6.98
C ARG A 87 -3.26 -1.36 -6.56
N ARG A 88 -3.05 -0.32 -7.35
CA ARG A 88 -3.42 1.05 -6.99
C ARG A 88 -4.60 1.54 -7.80
N GLY A 89 -5.43 2.36 -7.16
CA GLY A 89 -6.47 3.09 -7.84
C GLY A 89 -5.99 4.44 -8.36
N PHE A 90 -6.90 5.39 -8.50
CA PHE A 90 -6.76 6.56 -9.35
C PHE A 90 -5.62 7.52 -8.93
N TRP A 91 -5.48 7.82 -7.64
CA TRP A 91 -4.40 8.62 -7.07
C TRP A 91 -3.72 7.87 -5.91
N ASP A 92 -2.40 7.68 -5.99
CA ASP A 92 -1.67 7.04 -4.90
C ASP A 92 -0.33 7.73 -4.60
N PHE A 93 -0.11 7.97 -3.31
CA PHE A 93 1.20 8.27 -2.77
C PHE A 93 1.70 7.09 -1.94
N SER A 94 2.93 6.62 -2.21
CA SER A 94 3.53 5.60 -1.36
C SER A 94 5.02 5.66 -1.12
N ARG A 95 5.39 5.03 -0.01
CA ARG A 95 6.74 4.54 0.26
C ARG A 95 6.71 3.05 0.52
N ILE A 96 7.60 2.31 -0.12
CA ILE A 96 7.83 0.89 0.14
C ILE A 96 9.31 0.68 0.44
N ASN A 97 9.59 -0.07 1.50
CA ASN A 97 10.84 -0.78 1.68
C ASN A 97 10.52 -2.27 1.67
N ALA A 98 11.06 -3.03 0.72
CA ALA A 98 10.87 -4.47 0.70
C ALA A 98 12.05 -5.24 0.14
N LEU A 99 12.11 -6.56 0.30
CA LEU A 99 13.06 -7.36 -0.49
C LEU A 99 12.56 -7.43 -1.93
N THR A 100 11.28 -7.78 -2.09
CA THR A 100 10.59 -7.85 -3.38
C THR A 100 9.38 -6.93 -3.38
N ALA A 101 9.29 -6.05 -4.37
CA ALA A 101 8.18 -5.11 -4.52
C ALA A 101 7.58 -5.19 -5.93
N THR A 102 6.32 -5.60 -6.02
CA THR A 102 5.54 -5.61 -7.26
C THR A 102 4.44 -4.58 -7.18
N LYS A 103 4.31 -3.74 -8.21
CA LYS A 103 3.30 -2.68 -8.24
C LYS A 103 2.61 -2.57 -9.59
N ASP A 104 1.28 -2.55 -9.53
CA ASP A 104 0.43 -2.11 -10.62
C ASP A 104 -0.09 -0.72 -10.22
N LEU A 105 0.43 0.30 -10.90
CA LEU A 105 0.19 1.70 -10.58
C LEU A 105 -1.01 2.21 -11.36
N GLY A 106 -1.88 2.98 -10.71
CA GLY A 106 -3.06 3.55 -11.34
C GLY A 106 -2.75 4.83 -12.13
N PHE A 107 -3.77 5.67 -12.31
CA PHE A 107 -3.72 6.82 -13.22
C PHE A 107 -2.65 7.85 -12.81
N TRP A 108 -2.62 8.25 -11.53
CA TRP A 108 -1.63 9.18 -10.97
C TRP A 108 -0.89 8.49 -9.80
N ASP A 109 0.41 8.23 -9.97
CA ASP A 109 1.25 7.63 -8.91
C ASP A 109 2.44 8.49 -8.54
N PHE A 110 2.59 8.73 -7.23
CA PHE A 110 3.85 9.15 -6.64
C PHE A 110 4.41 8.03 -5.77
N SER A 111 5.57 7.48 -6.13
CA SER A 111 6.15 6.40 -5.33
C SER A 111 7.65 6.46 -5.09
N ARG A 112 8.03 6.17 -3.84
CA ARG A 112 9.41 5.87 -3.44
C ARG A 112 9.52 4.39 -3.10
N ASN A 113 10.52 3.72 -3.65
CA ASN A 113 10.72 2.30 -3.47
C ASN A 113 12.19 2.01 -3.19
N ASN A 114 12.46 1.29 -2.12
CA ASN A 114 13.75 0.66 -1.86
C ASN A 114 13.49 -0.84 -1.82
N ALA A 115 13.98 -1.58 -2.81
CA ALA A 115 13.84 -3.03 -2.80
C ALA A 115 14.98 -3.74 -3.52
N LEU A 116 15.32 -4.97 -3.13
CA LEU A 116 16.32 -5.72 -3.90
C LEU A 116 15.83 -5.96 -5.33
N THR A 117 14.58 -6.39 -5.45
CA THR A 117 13.88 -6.59 -6.73
C THR A 117 12.63 -5.73 -6.78
N ALA A 118 12.47 -4.96 -7.85
CA ALA A 118 11.33 -4.06 -8.01
C ALA A 118 10.72 -4.19 -9.41
N THR A 119 9.45 -4.63 -9.47
CA THR A 119 8.67 -4.68 -10.72
C THR A 119 7.55 -3.65 -10.66
N LYS A 120 7.41 -2.85 -11.71
CA LYS A 120 6.36 -1.81 -11.79
C LYS A 120 5.71 -1.77 -13.16
N GLN A 121 4.38 -1.74 -13.17
CA GLN A 121 3.58 -1.42 -14.35
C GLN A 121 2.85 -0.10 -14.14
N ARG A 122 2.90 0.78 -15.14
CA ARG A 122 2.38 2.16 -15.03
C ARG A 122 1.53 2.53 -16.22
N TRP A 123 0.55 3.38 -15.95
CA TRP A 123 -0.53 3.63 -16.90
C TRP A 123 -0.41 5.03 -17.49
N LEU A 124 -0.71 6.10 -16.74
CA LEU A 124 -0.88 7.43 -17.34
C LEU A 124 0.10 8.49 -16.85
N TRP A 125 0.13 8.81 -15.55
CA TRP A 125 1.07 9.78 -15.00
C TRP A 125 1.77 9.25 -13.77
N SER A 126 3.11 9.30 -13.78
CA SER A 126 3.87 8.78 -12.66
C SER A 126 5.13 9.56 -12.35
N PHE A 127 5.35 9.76 -11.05
CA PHE A 127 6.59 10.25 -10.49
C PHE A 127 7.18 9.20 -9.55
N SER A 128 8.45 8.84 -9.74
CA SER A 128 9.04 7.83 -8.87
C SER A 128 10.54 7.95 -8.60
N ARG A 129 10.93 7.42 -7.45
CA ARG A 129 12.32 7.12 -7.12
C ARG A 129 12.44 5.65 -6.73
N ASN A 130 13.32 4.92 -7.40
CA ASN A 130 13.57 3.51 -7.15
C ASN A 130 15.05 3.31 -6.83
N ASN A 131 15.34 2.70 -5.68
CA ASN A 131 16.66 2.14 -5.40
C ASN A 131 16.48 0.63 -5.36
N ALA A 132 17.11 -0.09 -6.27
CA ALA A 132 17.04 -1.54 -6.32
C ALA A 132 18.32 -2.20 -6.81
N LEU A 133 18.50 -3.49 -6.57
CA LEU A 133 19.54 -4.22 -7.28
C LEU A 133 19.07 -4.50 -8.71
N THR A 134 17.85 -5.03 -8.82
CA THR A 134 17.17 -5.30 -10.09
C THR A 134 15.86 -4.52 -10.17
N ALA A 135 15.65 -3.78 -11.25
CA ALA A 135 14.42 -3.06 -11.51
C ALA A 135 13.85 -3.44 -12.88
N THR A 136 12.59 -3.82 -12.92
CA THR A 136 11.85 -4.03 -14.17
C THR A 136 10.67 -3.06 -14.22
N LYS A 137 10.50 -2.37 -15.34
CA LYS A 137 9.54 -1.28 -15.43
C LYS A 137 8.87 -1.16 -16.80
N ASP A 138 7.57 -1.35 -16.79
CA ASP A 138 6.70 -0.98 -17.91
C ASP A 138 6.25 0.48 -17.70
N ARG A 139 6.59 1.35 -18.65
CA ARG A 139 6.36 2.80 -18.56
C ARG A 139 4.95 3.17 -19.02
N GLY A 140 4.36 4.14 -18.32
CA GLY A 140 3.11 4.78 -18.72
C GLY A 140 3.36 5.99 -19.62
N PHE A 141 2.28 6.63 -20.05
CA PHE A 141 2.31 7.73 -21.02
C PHE A 141 3.18 8.93 -20.58
N TRP A 142 3.08 9.35 -19.31
CA TRP A 142 3.95 10.35 -18.68
C TRP A 142 4.69 9.74 -17.49
N ASP A 143 6.01 9.64 -17.59
CA ASP A 143 6.82 8.98 -16.56
C ASP A 143 8.10 9.74 -16.21
N PHE A 144 8.09 10.33 -15.02
CA PHE A 144 9.24 10.98 -14.42
C PHE A 144 9.83 10.07 -13.35
N SER A 145 10.85 9.28 -13.72
CA SER A 145 11.47 8.33 -12.80
C SER A 145 12.97 8.50 -12.67
N ARG A 146 13.45 8.39 -11.43
CA ARG A 146 14.86 8.11 -11.14
C ARG A 146 15.02 6.67 -10.68
N ILE A 147 15.88 5.91 -11.34
CA ILE A 147 16.20 4.53 -10.99
C ILE A 147 17.69 4.45 -10.69
N ASN A 148 18.01 4.03 -9.48
CA ASN A 148 19.35 3.63 -9.09
C ASN A 148 19.33 2.11 -8.97
N ALA A 149 19.82 1.40 -9.99
CA ALA A 149 19.91 -0.04 -9.96
C ALA A 149 21.14 -0.59 -10.67
N LEU A 150 21.60 -1.76 -10.24
CA LEU A 150 22.67 -2.48 -10.93
C LEU A 150 22.18 -3.02 -12.28
N THR A 151 20.92 -3.46 -12.32
CA THR A 151 20.27 -3.92 -13.55
C THR A 151 18.88 -3.29 -13.65
N ALA A 152 18.59 -2.65 -14.78
CA ALA A 152 17.30 -2.03 -15.06
C ALA A 152 16.83 -2.38 -16.46
N THR A 153 15.60 -2.89 -16.57
CA THR A 153 14.89 -3.17 -17.83
C THR A 153 13.54 -2.47 -17.84
#